data_AF-A0A0Q5P2U3-F1
#
_entry.id   AF-A0A0Q5P2U3-F1
#
_cell.length_a   1.000
_cell.length_b   1.000
_cell.length_c   1.000
_cell.angle_alpha   90.00
_cell.angle_beta   90.00
_cell.angle_gamma   90.00
#
_symmetry.space_group_name_H-M   'P 1'
#
loop_
_entity.id
_entity.type
_entity.pdbx_description
1 polymer ?
#
loop_
_entity_poly.entity_id
_entity_poly.type
_entity_poly.pdbx_seq_one_letter_code
_entity_poly.pdbx_strand_id
1 'polypeptide(L)'
;MWLTRFLRTSPADNVSDILRAEVVMVVSALDRYVHTLARLGVLESYAGARPKTDAFNRFPVPLSVTPLLRLSATAASTLDAEIRTKHSHLSFQHPDKIAEAVRLFSAVSLWEAVGAEMDMTAADVKAILGLIVDRRNKIAHEADVDPSFPRQLWPINREMVEGMIDIVEPVGHGIHAACV
;
A
#
# COMPACT_ATOMS: atom_id res chain seq x y z
N MET A 1 -28.23 21.03 -7.30
CA MET A 1 -28.29 19.59 -6.95
C MET A 1 -27.32 18.85 -7.87
N TRP A 2 -26.03 18.81 -7.51
CA TRP A 2 -24.91 18.43 -8.41
C TRP A 2 -24.08 17.24 -7.93
N LEU A 3 -24.58 16.42 -6.98
CA LEU A 3 -23.77 15.34 -6.39
C LEU A 3 -24.18 13.91 -6.78
N THR A 4 -25.33 13.69 -7.41
CA THR A 4 -25.84 12.31 -7.64
C THR A 4 -26.26 12.01 -9.07
N ARG A 5 -26.22 12.98 -9.99
CA ARG A 5 -26.80 12.81 -11.34
C ARG A 5 -25.93 11.99 -12.30
N PHE A 6 -24.66 11.72 -11.94
CA PHE A 6 -23.79 10.81 -12.68
C PHE A 6 -24.02 9.32 -12.36
N LEU A 7 -24.81 8.99 -11.32
CA LEU A 7 -25.10 7.62 -10.90
C LEU A 7 -26.42 7.05 -11.50
N ARG A 8 -26.87 7.55 -12.65
CA ARG A 8 -28.03 6.98 -13.34
C ARG A 8 -27.55 5.83 -14.23
N THR A 9 -27.67 4.61 -13.71
CA THR A 9 -27.07 3.42 -14.31
C THR A 9 -28.03 2.66 -15.22
N SER A 10 -27.56 2.37 -16.43
CA SER A 10 -27.93 1.17 -17.16
C SER A 10 -27.27 -0.06 -16.52
N PRO A 11 -27.71 -1.30 -16.80
CA PRO A 11 -27.05 -2.50 -16.29
C PRO A 11 -25.55 -2.58 -16.61
N ALA A 12 -25.09 -2.00 -17.72
CA ALA A 12 -23.68 -1.94 -18.11
C ALA A 12 -22.86 -1.00 -17.21
N ASP A 13 -23.46 0.09 -16.73
CA ASP A 13 -22.81 1.03 -15.82
C ASP A 13 -22.60 0.38 -14.44
N ASN A 14 -23.55 -0.46 -13.98
CA ASN A 14 -23.41 -1.21 -12.73
C ASN A 14 -22.20 -2.16 -12.74
N VAL A 15 -21.93 -2.83 -13.86
CA VAL A 15 -20.75 -3.72 -13.98
C VAL A 15 -19.46 -2.92 -13.92
N SER A 16 -19.41 -1.78 -14.62
CA SER A 16 -18.22 -0.93 -14.65
C SER A 16 -17.89 -0.34 -13.28
N ASP A 17 -18.90 0.02 -12.49
CA ASP A 17 -18.70 0.52 -11.12
C ASP A 17 -18.22 -0.56 -10.16
N ILE A 18 -18.68 -1.81 -10.31
CA ILE A 18 -18.14 -2.95 -9.56
C ILE A 18 -16.66 -3.15 -9.89
N LEU A 19 -16.29 -3.13 -11.18
CA LEU A 19 -14.90 -3.25 -11.61
C LEU A 19 -14.01 -2.13 -11.06
N ARG A 20 -14.52 -0.89 -11.01
CA ARG A 20 -13.82 0.24 -10.38
C ARG A 20 -13.61 0.01 -8.88
N ALA A 21 -14.63 -0.50 -8.20
CA ALA A 21 -14.53 -0.84 -6.78
C ALA A 21 -13.50 -1.96 -6.54
N GLU A 22 -13.43 -2.98 -7.40
CA GLU A 22 -12.42 -4.05 -7.32
C GLU A 22 -11.00 -3.51 -7.38
N VAL A 23 -10.70 -2.58 -8.30
CA VAL A 23 -9.39 -1.91 -8.38
C VAL A 23 -9.05 -1.16 -7.09
N VAL A 24 -10.03 -0.44 -6.51
CA VAL A 24 -9.81 0.25 -5.22
C VAL A 24 -9.54 -0.75 -4.09
N MET A 25 -10.27 -1.86 -4.08
CA MET A 25 -10.18 -2.88 -3.02
C MET A 25 -8.88 -3.66 -3.07
N VAL A 26 -8.41 -4.09 -4.24
CA VAL A 26 -7.16 -4.87 -4.36
C VAL A 26 -5.94 -4.04 -3.93
N VAL A 27 -5.87 -2.77 -4.35
CA VAL A 27 -4.80 -1.85 -3.92
C VAL A 27 -4.90 -1.53 -2.43
N SER A 28 -6.11 -1.42 -1.88
CA SER A 28 -6.31 -1.22 -0.43
C SER A 28 -5.93 -2.45 0.40
N ALA A 29 -6.10 -3.66 -0.14
CA ALA A 29 -5.64 -4.89 0.49
C ALA A 29 -4.11 -4.91 0.60
N LEU A 30 -3.39 -4.55 -0.48
CA LEU A 30 -1.94 -4.39 -0.47
C LEU A 30 -1.48 -3.34 0.54
N ASP A 31 -2.11 -2.16 0.54
CA ASP A 31 -1.83 -1.08 1.50
C ASP A 31 -1.90 -1.58 2.95
N ARG A 32 -3.02 -2.22 3.29
CA ARG A 32 -3.26 -2.75 4.65
C ARG A 32 -2.26 -3.85 5.01
N TYR A 33 -1.90 -4.69 4.04
CA TYR A 33 -0.89 -5.72 4.23
C TYR A 33 0.47 -5.10 4.57
N VAL A 34 0.94 -4.11 3.82
CA VAL A 34 2.22 -3.42 4.06
C VAL A 34 2.21 -2.66 5.40
N HIS A 35 1.11 -2.01 5.77
CA HIS A 35 0.93 -1.43 7.11
C HIS A 35 1.13 -2.46 8.21
N THR A 36 0.58 -3.65 8.02
CA THR A 36 0.68 -4.73 9.00
C THR A 36 2.11 -5.25 9.09
N LEU A 37 2.77 -5.47 7.97
CA LEU A 37 4.17 -5.89 7.92
C LEU A 37 5.10 -4.88 8.60
N ALA A 38 5.03 -3.60 8.23
CA ALA A 38 5.88 -2.58 8.82
C ALA A 38 5.69 -2.46 10.34
N ARG A 39 4.45 -2.55 10.81
CA ARG A 39 4.14 -2.55 12.23
C ARG A 39 4.75 -3.75 12.96
N LEU A 40 4.55 -4.96 12.45
CA LEU A 40 5.10 -6.18 13.05
C LEU A 40 6.62 -6.19 13.00
N GLY A 41 7.22 -5.86 11.85
CA GLY A 41 8.67 -5.83 11.67
C GLY A 41 9.36 -4.84 12.60
N VAL A 42 8.80 -3.64 12.81
CA VAL A 42 9.37 -2.67 13.76
C VAL A 42 9.26 -3.18 15.20
N LEU A 43 8.15 -3.82 15.58
CA LEU A 43 8.02 -4.43 16.91
C LEU A 43 9.01 -5.58 17.13
N GLU A 44 9.26 -6.39 16.11
CA GLU A 44 10.26 -7.46 16.13
C GLU A 44 11.69 -6.92 16.24
N SER A 45 12.03 -5.86 15.48
CA SER A 45 13.32 -5.16 15.62
C SER A 45 13.47 -4.52 17.00
N TYR A 46 12.38 -4.01 17.60
CA TYR A 46 12.40 -3.48 18.95
C TYR A 46 12.63 -4.57 20.00
N ALA A 47 11.99 -5.73 19.84
CA ALA A 47 12.14 -6.90 20.70
C ALA A 47 13.48 -7.63 20.52
N GLY A 48 14.27 -7.28 19.50
CA GLY A 48 15.56 -7.91 19.19
C GLY A 48 15.45 -9.21 18.39
N ALA A 49 14.27 -9.55 17.87
CA ALA A 49 14.07 -10.69 16.98
C ALA A 49 14.56 -10.40 15.54
N ARG A 50 14.69 -9.12 15.17
CA ARG A 50 15.28 -8.65 13.91
C ARG A 50 16.38 -7.64 14.17
N PRO A 51 17.38 -7.52 13.28
CA PRO A 51 18.34 -6.42 13.34
C PRO A 51 17.61 -5.08 13.20
N LYS A 52 18.13 -4.06 13.88
CA LYS A 52 17.64 -2.68 13.75
C LYS A 52 18.27 -2.04 12.52
N THR A 53 17.45 -1.43 11.68
CA THR A 53 17.92 -0.68 10.50
C THR A 53 18.22 0.79 10.85
N ASP A 54 18.88 1.50 9.96
CA ASP A 54 19.06 2.96 10.13
C ASP A 54 17.74 3.72 10.09
N ALA A 55 16.73 3.21 9.37
CA ALA A 55 15.40 3.82 9.36
C ALA A 55 14.67 3.56 10.69
N PHE A 56 14.80 2.35 11.27
CA PHE A 56 14.32 2.06 12.62
C PHE A 56 14.90 3.04 13.66
N ASN A 57 16.23 3.21 13.65
CA ASN A 57 16.92 4.06 14.64
C ASN A 57 16.54 5.54 14.53
N ARG A 58 16.04 5.97 13.37
CA ARG A 58 15.57 7.33 13.10
C ARG A 58 14.05 7.48 13.16
N PHE A 59 13.32 6.41 13.51
CA PHE A 59 11.87 6.45 13.58
C PHE A 59 11.42 7.49 14.63
N PRO A 60 10.63 8.51 14.24
CA PRO A 60 10.34 9.63 15.12
C PRO A 60 9.30 9.25 16.17
N VAL A 61 9.67 9.41 17.44
CA VAL A 61 8.81 9.12 18.60
C VAL A 61 8.68 10.37 19.49
N PRO A 62 7.47 10.74 19.94
CA PRO A 62 7.30 11.85 20.87
C PRO A 62 8.08 11.67 22.17
N LEU A 63 8.73 12.72 22.67
CA LEU A 63 9.49 12.64 23.93
C LEU A 63 8.60 12.23 25.13
N SER A 64 7.32 12.58 25.07
CA SER A 64 6.32 12.26 26.10
C SER A 64 6.14 10.76 26.34
N VAL A 65 6.40 9.90 25.35
CA VAL A 65 6.25 8.44 25.50
C VAL A 65 7.52 7.74 25.97
N THR A 66 8.64 8.46 26.07
CA THR A 66 9.94 7.90 26.49
C THR A 66 9.90 7.16 27.83
N PRO A 67 9.20 7.66 28.89
CA PRO A 67 9.10 6.93 30.16
C PRO A 67 8.41 5.58 30.00
N LEU A 68 7.37 5.49 29.18
CA LEU A 68 6.61 4.26 28.92
C LEU A 68 7.41 3.25 28.08
N LEU A 69 8.26 3.73 27.17
CA LEU A 69 9.17 2.89 26.39
C LEU A 69 10.34 2.33 27.21
N ARG A 70 10.64 2.89 28.38
CA ARG A 70 11.64 2.34 29.31
C ARG A 70 11.09 1.22 30.19
N LEU A 71 9.76 1.11 30.31
CA LEU A 71 9.11 0.09 31.12
C LEU A 71 8.75 -1.11 30.25
N SER A 72 9.38 -2.26 30.50
CA SER A 72 9.20 -3.48 29.71
C SER A 72 7.72 -3.90 29.56
N ALA A 73 6.89 -3.65 30.57
CA ALA A 73 5.47 -4.05 30.56
C ALA A 73 4.63 -3.24 29.56
N THR A 74 5.02 -2.00 29.24
CA THR A 74 4.25 -1.08 28.39
C THR A 74 4.92 -0.80 27.05
N ALA A 75 6.22 -1.04 26.94
CA ALA A 75 7.04 -0.63 25.81
C ALA A 75 6.49 -1.07 24.44
N ALA A 76 6.14 -2.34 24.29
CA ALA A 76 5.64 -2.87 23.02
C ALA A 76 4.28 -2.26 22.62
N SER A 77 3.34 -2.16 23.56
CA SER A 77 2.03 -1.55 23.30
C SER A 77 2.12 -0.05 23.01
N THR A 78 3.03 0.66 23.68
CA THR A 78 3.27 2.08 23.44
C THR A 78 3.86 2.29 22.05
N LEU A 79 4.86 1.49 21.67
CA LEU A 79 5.45 1.58 20.34
C LEU A 79 4.44 1.21 19.24
N ASP A 80 3.62 0.17 19.42
CA ASP A 80 2.56 -0.19 18.47
C ASP A 80 1.58 0.96 18.24
N ALA A 81 1.15 1.63 19.33
CA ALA A 81 0.26 2.78 19.26
C ALA A 81 0.90 3.97 18.51
N GLU A 82 2.18 4.24 18.75
CA GLU A 82 2.90 5.30 18.04
C GLU A 82 3.06 4.99 16.56
N ILE A 83 3.39 3.74 16.19
CA ILE A 83 3.47 3.32 14.79
C ILE A 83 2.12 3.52 14.10
N ARG A 84 1.03 3.05 14.70
CA ARG A 84 -0.33 3.21 14.16
C ARG A 84 -0.70 4.68 13.99
N THR A 85 -0.38 5.51 14.97
CA THR A 85 -0.65 6.96 14.93
C THR A 85 0.12 7.61 13.79
N LYS A 86 1.43 7.32 13.67
CA LYS A 86 2.28 7.87 12.61
C LYS A 86 1.87 7.38 11.22
N HIS A 87 1.46 6.13 11.10
CA HIS A 87 1.08 5.54 9.82
C HIS A 87 -0.38 5.85 9.43
N SER A 88 -1.26 6.30 10.34
CA SER A 88 -2.69 6.51 10.10
C SER A 88 -3.07 7.40 8.90
N HIS A 89 -2.19 8.32 8.50
CA HIS A 89 -2.38 9.25 7.39
C HIS A 89 -1.50 8.92 6.17
N LEU A 90 -0.74 7.84 6.24
CA LEU A 90 0.15 7.37 5.18
C LEU A 90 -0.53 6.24 4.40
N SER A 91 -0.32 6.25 3.10
CA SER A 91 -0.63 5.14 2.21
C SER A 91 0.65 4.46 1.75
N PHE A 92 0.67 3.14 1.82
CA PHE A 92 1.78 2.30 1.38
C PHE A 92 1.34 1.50 0.15
N GLN A 93 1.04 2.24 -0.92
CA GLN A 93 0.57 1.68 -2.19
C GLN A 93 1.59 1.89 -3.29
N HIS A 94 2.09 3.12 -3.43
CA HIS A 94 3.10 3.43 -4.42
C HIS A 94 4.42 2.68 -4.10
N PRO A 95 5.14 2.15 -5.11
CA PRO A 95 6.34 1.33 -4.88
C PRO A 95 7.38 1.97 -3.95
N ASP A 96 7.63 3.28 -4.10
CA ASP A 96 8.59 3.97 -3.24
C ASP A 96 8.13 4.06 -1.78
N LYS A 97 6.81 4.19 -1.55
CA LYS A 97 6.21 4.23 -0.20
C LYS A 97 6.22 2.87 0.47
N ILE A 98 5.98 1.81 -0.29
CA ILE A 98 6.16 0.43 0.20
C ILE A 98 7.62 0.22 0.61
N ALA A 99 8.58 0.61 -0.22
CA ALA A 99 10.00 0.47 0.11
C ALA A 99 10.42 1.32 1.32
N GLU A 100 9.86 2.54 1.49
CA GLU A 100 10.06 3.35 2.70
C GLU A 100 9.58 2.59 3.95
N ALA A 101 8.41 1.97 3.90
CA ALA A 101 7.85 1.20 5.01
C ALA A 101 8.69 -0.05 5.33
N VAL A 102 9.12 -0.80 4.31
CA VAL A 102 9.96 -2.00 4.48
C VAL A 102 11.32 -1.66 5.09
N ARG A 103 11.93 -0.53 4.69
CA ARG A 103 13.22 -0.08 5.25
C ARG A 103 13.20 0.10 6.76
N LEU A 104 12.03 0.32 7.38
CA LEU A 104 11.90 0.43 8.83
C LEU A 104 12.32 -0.85 9.58
N PHE A 105 12.30 -2.01 8.92
CA PHE A 105 12.57 -3.29 9.58
C PHE A 105 13.41 -4.28 8.76
N SER A 106 13.69 -3.99 7.49
CA SER A 106 14.53 -4.81 6.63
C SER A 106 15.49 -3.95 5.79
N ALA A 107 16.70 -4.45 5.56
CA ALA A 107 17.69 -3.84 4.67
C ALA A 107 17.65 -4.43 3.25
N VAL A 108 16.68 -5.30 2.95
CA VAL A 108 16.56 -5.98 1.66
C VAL A 108 16.44 -4.97 0.51
N SER A 109 17.07 -5.29 -0.62
CA SER A 109 16.79 -4.60 -1.88
C SER A 109 15.43 -5.06 -2.41
N LEU A 110 14.35 -4.47 -1.86
CA LEU A 110 13.00 -4.99 -1.98
C LEU A 110 12.59 -5.28 -3.42
N TRP A 111 12.74 -4.30 -4.32
CA TRP A 111 12.25 -4.43 -5.69
C TRP A 111 13.08 -5.39 -6.54
N GLU A 112 14.35 -5.61 -6.20
CA GLU A 112 15.15 -6.66 -6.84
C GLU A 112 14.66 -8.04 -6.42
N ALA A 113 14.36 -8.23 -5.13
CA ALA A 113 13.82 -9.49 -4.62
C ALA A 113 12.42 -9.79 -5.19
N VAL A 114 11.52 -8.79 -5.19
CA VAL A 114 10.18 -8.92 -5.78
C VAL A 114 10.25 -9.16 -7.28
N GLY A 115 11.14 -8.46 -7.99
CA GLY A 115 11.37 -8.66 -9.42
C GLY A 115 11.82 -10.09 -9.74
N ALA A 116 12.76 -10.63 -8.96
CA ALA A 116 13.22 -12.01 -9.13
C ALA A 116 12.09 -13.04 -8.95
N GLU A 117 11.20 -12.86 -7.97
CA GLU A 117 10.05 -13.74 -7.75
C GLU A 117 9.02 -13.67 -8.90
N MET A 118 8.94 -12.52 -9.57
CA MET A 118 7.98 -12.28 -10.67
C MET A 118 8.58 -12.53 -12.07
N ASP A 119 9.85 -12.93 -12.16
CA ASP A 119 10.60 -12.98 -13.43
C ASP A 119 10.57 -11.64 -14.20
N MET A 120 10.71 -10.55 -13.47
CA MET A 120 10.66 -9.17 -13.97
C MET A 120 11.83 -8.34 -13.44
N THR A 121 12.19 -7.28 -14.14
CA THR A 121 13.14 -6.31 -13.57
C THR A 121 12.47 -5.51 -12.46
N ALA A 122 13.24 -5.07 -11.46
CA ALA A 122 12.76 -4.16 -10.42
C ALA A 122 12.11 -2.89 -11.00
N ALA A 123 12.65 -2.37 -12.11
CA ALA A 123 12.11 -1.20 -12.79
C ALA A 123 10.72 -1.46 -13.37
N ASP A 124 10.52 -2.61 -14.01
CA ASP A 124 9.24 -2.97 -14.63
C ASP A 124 8.16 -3.20 -13.57
N VAL A 125 8.46 -3.94 -12.50
CA VAL A 125 7.51 -4.13 -11.39
C VAL A 125 7.07 -2.80 -10.81
N LYS A 126 8.03 -1.90 -10.52
CA LYS A 126 7.73 -0.57 -10.00
C LYS A 126 6.88 0.25 -10.97
N ALA A 127 7.22 0.25 -12.25
CA ALA A 127 6.49 0.99 -13.27
C ALA A 127 5.04 0.51 -13.39
N ILE A 128 4.82 -0.80 -13.48
CA ILE A 128 3.48 -1.38 -13.61
C ILE A 128 2.66 -1.12 -12.33
N LEU A 129 3.21 -1.40 -11.15
CA LEU A 129 2.51 -1.14 -9.89
C LEU A 129 2.18 0.36 -9.72
N GLY A 130 3.09 1.25 -10.13
CA GLY A 130 2.85 2.69 -10.15
C GLY A 130 1.62 3.06 -11.01
N LEU A 131 1.52 2.52 -12.22
CA LEU A 131 0.36 2.75 -13.10
C LEU A 131 -0.95 2.23 -12.50
N ILE A 132 -0.92 1.10 -11.79
CA ILE A 132 -2.10 0.55 -11.10
C ILE A 132 -2.54 1.47 -9.97
N VAL A 133 -1.59 1.98 -9.17
CA VAL A 133 -1.88 2.93 -8.09
C VAL A 133 -2.44 4.24 -8.64
N ASP A 134 -1.90 4.75 -9.75
CA ASP A 134 -2.42 5.94 -10.42
C ASP A 134 -3.84 5.72 -10.95
N ARG A 135 -4.13 4.55 -11.53
CA ARG A 135 -5.47 4.17 -11.97
C ARG A 135 -6.45 4.17 -10.78
N ARG A 136 -6.06 3.57 -9.66
CA ARG A 136 -6.85 3.58 -8.42
C ARG A 136 -7.07 5.00 -7.91
N ASN A 137 -6.07 5.88 -7.97
CA ASN A 137 -6.21 7.27 -7.52
C ASN A 137 -7.22 8.04 -8.38
N LYS A 138 -7.20 7.85 -9.69
CA LYS A 138 -8.21 8.42 -10.60
C LYS A 138 -9.62 7.99 -10.21
N ILE A 139 -9.81 6.70 -9.94
CA ILE A 139 -11.10 6.15 -9.52
C ILE A 139 -11.54 6.73 -8.16
N ALA A 140 -10.66 6.67 -7.16
CA ALA A 140 -11.02 6.99 -5.77
C ALA A 140 -11.13 8.50 -5.49
N HIS A 141 -10.34 9.32 -6.18
CA HIS A 141 -10.18 10.75 -5.85
C HIS A 141 -10.59 11.70 -6.98
N GLU A 142 -10.60 11.24 -8.23
CA GLU A 142 -10.90 12.08 -9.40
C GLU A 142 -12.22 11.68 -10.09
N ALA A 143 -13.05 10.87 -9.41
CA ALA A 143 -14.31 10.33 -9.93
C ALA A 143 -14.18 9.59 -11.27
N ASP A 144 -12.98 9.10 -11.57
CA ASP A 144 -12.61 8.41 -12.81
C ASP A 144 -12.90 9.18 -14.11
N VAL A 145 -12.94 10.52 -14.08
CA VAL A 145 -13.27 11.33 -15.26
C VAL A 145 -12.09 11.41 -16.23
N ASP A 146 -12.35 11.25 -17.53
CA ASP A 146 -11.37 11.50 -18.59
C ASP A 146 -11.22 13.02 -18.81
N PRO A 147 -10.04 13.62 -18.55
CA PRO A 147 -9.82 15.05 -18.75
C PRO A 147 -9.85 15.45 -20.24
N SER A 148 -9.60 14.51 -21.16
CA SER A 148 -9.62 14.73 -22.61
C SER A 148 -11.05 14.83 -23.13
N PHE A 149 -11.99 14.13 -22.47
CA PHE A 149 -13.41 14.09 -22.84
C PHE A 149 -14.28 14.37 -21.61
N PRO A 150 -14.44 15.65 -21.22
CA PRO A 150 -15.24 16.02 -20.06
C PRO A 150 -16.66 15.44 -20.17
N ARG A 151 -17.09 14.67 -19.16
CA ARG A 151 -18.34 13.86 -19.06
C ARG A 151 -18.21 12.38 -19.41
N GLN A 152 -17.04 11.89 -19.78
CA GLN A 152 -16.78 10.45 -19.90
C GLN A 152 -15.93 9.97 -18.73
N LEU A 153 -16.21 8.74 -18.30
CA LEU A 153 -15.31 8.03 -17.39
C LEU A 153 -14.27 7.29 -18.21
N TRP A 154 -13.09 7.08 -17.65
CA TRP A 154 -12.11 6.19 -18.25
C TRP A 154 -12.72 4.79 -18.47
N PRO A 155 -12.44 4.15 -19.61
CA PRO A 155 -12.93 2.82 -19.90
C PRO A 155 -12.38 1.81 -18.89
N ILE A 156 -13.20 0.82 -18.56
CA ILE A 156 -12.82 -0.30 -17.71
C ILE A 156 -13.56 -1.54 -18.20
N ASN A 157 -12.87 -2.67 -18.20
CA ASN A 157 -13.45 -3.97 -18.48
C ASN A 157 -12.82 -5.02 -17.55
N ARG A 158 -13.36 -6.22 -17.59
CA ARG A 158 -12.94 -7.33 -16.74
C ARG A 158 -11.45 -7.69 -16.93
N GLU A 159 -11.02 -7.85 -18.18
CA GLU A 159 -9.63 -8.22 -18.52
C GLU A 159 -8.60 -7.21 -17.97
N MET A 160 -8.92 -5.92 -18.03
CA MET A 160 -8.09 -4.87 -17.44
C MET A 160 -7.96 -5.03 -15.92
N VAL A 161 -9.06 -5.33 -15.22
CA VAL A 161 -9.03 -5.47 -13.76
C VAL A 161 -8.35 -6.76 -13.33
N GLU A 162 -8.65 -7.87 -14.01
CA GLU A 162 -7.99 -9.17 -13.79
C GLU A 162 -6.47 -9.02 -14.00
N GLY A 163 -6.04 -8.37 -15.08
CA GLY A 163 -4.61 -8.08 -15.29
C GLY A 163 -3.96 -7.20 -14.22
N MET A 164 -4.71 -6.31 -13.54
CA MET A 164 -4.18 -5.56 -12.40
C MET A 164 -4.04 -6.45 -11.16
N ILE A 165 -5.02 -7.32 -10.91
CA ILE A 165 -5.01 -8.27 -9.79
C ILE A 165 -3.86 -9.26 -9.94
N ASP A 166 -3.67 -9.79 -11.15
CA ASP A 166 -2.59 -10.72 -11.52
C ASP A 166 -1.19 -10.12 -11.35
N ILE A 167 -1.07 -8.81 -11.14
CA ILE A 167 0.18 -8.13 -10.77
C ILE A 167 0.24 -7.82 -9.27
N VAL A 168 -0.83 -7.28 -8.69
CA VAL A 168 -0.84 -6.85 -7.28
C VAL A 168 -0.67 -8.03 -6.32
N GLU A 169 -1.28 -9.17 -6.62
CA GLU A 169 -1.20 -10.36 -5.78
C GLU A 169 0.23 -10.94 -5.74
N PRO A 170 0.92 -11.20 -6.88
CA PRO A 170 2.33 -11.59 -6.88
C PRO A 170 3.25 -10.57 -6.23
N VAL A 171 3.00 -9.26 -6.37
CA VAL A 171 3.76 -8.23 -5.63
C VAL A 171 3.63 -8.44 -4.13
N GLY A 172 2.41 -8.69 -3.63
CA GLY A 172 2.18 -8.99 -2.22
C GLY A 172 2.95 -10.23 -1.75
N HIS A 173 2.95 -11.30 -2.55
CA HIS A 173 3.72 -12.51 -2.28
C HIS A 173 5.23 -12.28 -2.29
N GLY A 174 5.75 -11.56 -3.28
CA GLY A 174 7.17 -11.21 -3.36
C GLY A 174 7.63 -10.35 -2.17
N ILE A 175 6.79 -9.40 -1.74
CA ILE A 175 7.07 -8.61 -0.53
C ILE A 175 7.12 -9.53 0.70
N HIS A 176 6.18 -10.48 0.82
CA HIS A 176 6.18 -11.46 1.90
C HIS A 176 7.47 -12.27 1.91
N ALA A 177 7.80 -12.92 0.78
CA ALA A 177 8.97 -13.77 0.64
C ALA A 177 10.29 -13.03 0.90
N ALA A 178 10.36 -11.75 0.52
CA ALA A 178 11.56 -10.93 0.73
C ALA A 178 11.74 -10.47 2.19
N CYS A 179 10.66 -10.43 2.99
CA CYS A 179 10.65 -9.73 4.27
C CYS A 179 10.36 -10.63 5.48
N VAL A 180 9.62 -11.72 5.31
CA VAL A 180 9.20 -12.61 6.40
C VAL A 180 10.14 -13.80 6.47
#